data_AF-A0A969G8R2-F1
#
_entry.id   AF-A0A969G8R2-F1
#
_cell.length_a   1.000
_cell.length_b   1.000
_cell.length_c   1.000
_cell.angle_alpha   90.00
_cell.angle_beta   90.00
_cell.angle_gamma   90.00
#
_symmetry.space_group_name_H-M   'P 1'
#
loop_
_entity.id
_entity.type
_entity.pdbx_description
1 polymer ?
#
loop_
_entity_poly.entity_id
_entity_poly.type
_entity_poly.pdbx_seq_one_letter_code
_entity_poly.pdbx_strand_id
1 'polypeptide(L)'
;MVANYFGPGDSSFLLKAIAVAVSACLGLYAIIQARSMDSDGNYGNDWWVYIGLVELAGTVLYGRLIWNNLGLLDPWRVVIVCGVALFIYQLPWQSWGWRVDPWHRTAIAIPALSILTGTAETSYLSLFAVALYYGRLAYTQQNIRWSYLSVGFVDWALFNWWGAQGLVSPVFYSSVLGLSLLYIAQFDTAFTQSQQRSTRHNLRTIAMVIICVPALLFEQDYGGIVPIAIGLIATLVGLGLQIRALLFVGTTTFILAASYQLLIVFLDYAFLKWVMGLMLGITIIFVAANFERSREQIILFMENWLDRLQQWQ
;
A
#
# COMPACT_ATOMS: atom_id res chain seq x y z
N MET A 1 47.60 43.11 0.21
CA MET A 1 46.37 43.60 -0.45
C MET A 1 45.44 42.43 -0.81
N VAL A 2 45.07 41.57 0.15
CA VAL A 2 44.09 40.46 -0.01
C VAL A 2 43.28 40.23 1.29
N ALA A 3 43.30 41.17 2.24
CA ALA A 3 42.73 40.96 3.58
C ALA A 3 41.33 41.56 3.80
N ASN A 4 40.64 42.02 2.75
CA ASN A 4 39.39 42.80 2.90
C ASN A 4 38.18 42.28 2.10
N TYR A 5 38.11 40.98 1.81
CA TYR A 5 36.94 40.38 1.15
C TYR A 5 36.13 39.40 2.02
N PHE A 6 36.31 39.41 3.34
CA PHE A 6 35.45 38.65 4.26
C PHE A 6 34.53 39.60 5.02
N GLY A 7 33.37 39.88 4.42
CA GLY A 7 32.25 40.46 5.14
C GLY A 7 31.75 39.48 6.24
N PRO A 8 31.08 39.98 7.29
CA PRO A 8 30.68 39.18 8.46
C PRO A 8 29.66 38.05 8.17
N GLY A 9 29.29 37.81 6.91
CA GLY A 9 28.49 36.66 6.46
C GLY A 9 29.32 35.44 6.00
N ASP A 10 30.52 35.63 5.46
CA ASP A 10 31.26 34.56 4.74
C ASP A 10 32.04 33.61 5.67
N SER A 11 32.50 34.08 6.82
CA SER A 11 33.18 33.23 7.80
C SER A 11 32.25 32.15 8.36
N SER A 12 30.96 32.45 8.48
CA SER A 12 29.94 31.48 8.90
C SER A 12 29.71 30.38 7.86
N PHE A 13 29.80 30.70 6.57
CA PHE A 13 29.65 29.74 5.48
C PHE A 13 30.87 28.81 5.42
N LEU A 14 32.09 29.36 5.48
CA LEU A 14 33.32 28.56 5.49
C LEU A 14 33.39 27.61 6.68
N LEU A 15 33.03 28.07 7.88
CA LEU A 15 33.10 27.25 9.09
C LEU A 15 32.09 26.09 9.05
N LYS A 16 30.89 26.33 8.50
CA LYS A 16 29.89 25.29 8.26
C LYS A 16 30.34 24.29 7.18
N ALA A 17 30.93 24.76 6.08
CA ALA A 17 31.47 23.90 5.03
C ALA A 17 32.61 23.00 5.54
N ILE A 18 33.50 23.56 6.37
CA ILE A 18 34.59 22.80 7.03
C ILE A 18 34.01 21.74 7.97
N ALA A 19 32.97 22.06 8.76
CA ALA A 19 32.33 21.07 9.65
C ALA A 19 31.71 19.89 8.89
N VAL A 20 31.05 20.15 7.75
CA VAL A 20 30.52 19.10 6.87
C VAL A 20 31.66 18.27 6.25
N ALA A 21 32.74 18.92 5.79
CA ALA A 21 33.89 18.23 5.22
C ALA A 21 34.59 17.33 6.25
N VAL A 22 34.79 17.82 7.47
CA VAL A 22 35.43 17.05 8.56
C VAL A 22 34.60 15.84 8.95
N SER A 23 33.28 16.01 9.11
CA SER A 23 32.38 14.90 9.44
C SER A 23 32.29 13.86 8.30
N ALA A 24 32.34 14.29 7.03
CA ALA A 24 32.42 13.37 5.90
C ALA A 24 33.75 12.59 5.88
N CYS A 25 34.87 13.26 6.18
CA CYS A 25 36.18 12.63 6.31
C CYS A 25 36.22 11.62 7.47
N LEU A 26 35.60 11.93 8.61
CA LEU A 26 35.50 11.01 9.76
C LEU A 26 34.68 9.77 9.42
N GLY A 27 33.52 9.92 8.76
CA GLY A 27 32.72 8.79 8.31
C GLY A 27 33.47 7.90 7.31
N LEU A 28 34.19 8.49 6.35
CA LEU A 28 35.05 7.75 5.41
C LEU A 28 36.21 7.06 6.11
N TYR A 29 36.84 7.71 7.09
CA TYR A 29 37.92 7.14 7.88
C TYR A 29 37.43 5.92 8.67
N ALA A 30 36.26 5.99 9.31
CA ALA A 30 35.65 4.87 10.02
C ALA A 30 35.38 3.68 9.09
N ILE A 31 34.91 3.94 7.86
CA ILE A 31 34.71 2.90 6.84
C ILE A 31 36.04 2.26 6.42
N ILE A 32 37.07 3.06 6.13
CA ILE A 32 38.41 2.58 5.74
C ILE A 32 39.05 1.76 6.88
N GLN A 33 38.92 2.23 8.12
CA GLN A 33 39.42 1.55 9.31
C GLN A 33 38.75 0.17 9.51
N ALA A 34 37.45 0.08 9.23
CA ALA A 34 36.72 -1.18 9.27
C ALA A 34 37.28 -2.20 8.27
N ARG A 35 37.84 -1.78 7.12
CA ARG A 35 38.49 -2.71 6.19
C ARG A 35 39.78 -3.32 6.74
N SER A 36 40.61 -2.52 7.40
CA SER A 36 41.89 -2.98 7.94
C SER A 36 41.72 -3.98 9.10
N MET A 37 40.68 -3.79 9.93
CA MET A 37 40.43 -4.63 11.10
C MET A 37 39.78 -5.99 10.76
N ASP A 38 39.18 -6.13 9.58
CA ASP A 38 38.56 -7.38 9.13
C ASP A 38 39.62 -8.43 8.73
N SER A 39 40.86 -7.99 8.48
CA SER A 39 42.01 -8.87 8.18
C SER A 39 42.50 -9.68 9.39
N ASP A 40 42.13 -9.26 10.62
CA ASP A 40 42.56 -9.89 11.88
C ASP A 40 41.53 -10.88 12.46
N GLY A 41 40.46 -11.21 11.72
CA GLY A 41 39.52 -12.29 12.06
C GLY A 41 38.55 -11.99 13.22
N ASN A 42 38.42 -10.73 13.65
CA ASN A 42 37.58 -10.36 14.77
C ASN A 42 36.14 -10.02 14.34
N TYR A 43 35.16 -10.82 14.77
CA TYR A 43 33.74 -10.74 14.38
C TYR A 43 32.99 -9.49 14.88
N GLY A 44 33.61 -8.60 15.66
CA GLY A 44 33.00 -7.40 16.22
C GLY A 44 33.02 -6.15 15.31
N ASN A 45 33.53 -6.25 14.09
CA ASN A 45 33.93 -5.11 13.27
C ASN A 45 32.82 -4.50 12.38
N ASP A 46 31.68 -5.19 12.20
CA ASP A 46 30.57 -4.66 11.39
C ASP A 46 30.03 -3.34 11.96
N TRP A 47 30.19 -3.12 13.28
CA TRP A 47 29.75 -1.90 13.99
C TRP A 47 30.43 -0.62 13.48
N TRP A 48 31.71 -0.68 13.09
CA TRP A 48 32.43 0.49 12.57
C TRP A 48 31.92 0.94 11.20
N VAL A 49 31.49 -0.02 10.37
CA VAL A 49 30.83 0.28 9.08
C VAL A 49 29.48 0.97 9.33
N TYR A 50 28.71 0.51 10.31
CA TYR A 50 27.45 1.18 10.68
C TYR A 50 27.67 2.58 11.23
N ILE A 51 28.66 2.78 12.11
CA ILE A 51 29.00 4.12 12.64
C ILE A 51 29.36 5.07 11.49
N GLY A 52 30.25 4.65 10.58
CA GLY A 52 30.67 5.49 9.46
C GLY A 52 29.50 5.85 8.53
N LEU A 53 28.59 4.90 8.27
CA LEU A 53 27.39 5.15 7.47
C LEU A 53 26.37 6.06 8.16
N VAL A 54 26.18 5.92 9.49
CA VAL A 54 25.32 6.80 10.29
C VAL A 54 25.90 8.21 10.33
N GLU A 55 27.22 8.34 10.49
CA GLU A 55 27.90 9.63 10.49
C GLU A 55 27.74 10.32 9.13
N LEU A 56 27.97 9.60 8.02
CA LEU A 56 27.72 10.12 6.67
C LEU A 56 26.25 10.52 6.46
N ALA A 57 25.28 9.72 6.91
CA ALA A 57 23.87 10.10 6.84
C ALA A 57 23.58 11.37 7.67
N GLY A 58 24.17 11.48 8.87
CA GLY A 58 24.11 12.66 9.71
C GLY A 58 24.69 13.90 9.05
N THR A 59 25.81 13.77 8.33
CA THR A 59 26.43 14.89 7.59
C THR A 59 25.51 15.43 6.49
N VAL A 60 24.79 14.55 5.79
CA VAL A 60 23.84 14.93 4.73
C VAL A 60 22.63 15.68 5.33
N LEU A 61 22.11 15.19 6.46
CA LEU A 61 21.02 15.87 7.17
C LEU A 61 21.46 17.24 7.72
N TYR A 62 22.67 17.31 8.30
CA TYR A 62 23.24 18.54 8.84
C TYR A 62 23.54 19.57 7.73
N GLY A 63 24.03 19.12 6.57
CA GLY A 63 24.25 19.95 5.39
C GLY A 63 22.96 20.59 4.87
N ARG A 64 21.83 19.87 4.91
CA ARG A 64 20.51 20.43 4.54
C ARG A 64 20.08 21.56 5.47
N LEU A 65 20.25 21.41 6.79
CA LEU A 65 19.85 22.41 7.79
C LEU A 65 20.64 23.72 7.68
N ILE A 66 21.84 23.65 7.11
CA ILE A 66 22.76 24.79 6.98
C ILE A 66 22.48 25.63 5.71
N TRP A 67 22.12 24.97 4.61
CA TRP A 67 22.00 25.60 3.30
C TRP A 67 20.56 25.58 2.80
N ASN A 68 19.80 26.65 3.09
CA ASN A 68 18.42 26.81 2.62
C ASN A 68 18.27 26.84 1.09
N ASN A 69 19.33 27.16 0.33
CA ASN A 69 19.31 27.14 -1.15
C ASN A 69 19.16 25.72 -1.75
N LEU A 70 19.33 24.67 -0.94
CA LEU A 70 19.08 23.28 -1.35
C LEU A 70 17.58 22.92 -1.38
N GLY A 71 16.68 23.83 -1.02
CA GLY A 71 15.23 23.61 -1.05
C GLY A 71 14.68 23.24 -2.44
N LEU A 72 15.36 23.62 -3.53
CA LEU A 72 14.97 23.24 -4.90
C LEU A 72 15.15 21.74 -5.18
N LEU A 73 16.05 21.08 -4.44
CA LEU A 73 16.33 19.64 -4.53
C LEU A 73 15.50 18.82 -3.53
N ASP A 74 14.75 19.46 -2.64
CA ASP A 74 13.95 18.75 -1.62
C ASP A 74 12.92 17.77 -2.22
N PRO A 75 12.21 18.06 -3.33
CA PRO A 75 11.31 17.09 -3.96
C PRO A 75 12.04 15.86 -4.53
N TRP A 76 13.29 16.02 -4.96
CA TRP A 76 14.10 14.99 -5.62
C TRP A 76 15.02 14.23 -4.68
N ARG A 77 15.21 14.72 -3.44
CA ARG A 77 16.15 14.15 -2.47
C ARG A 77 15.95 12.66 -2.27
N VAL A 78 14.71 12.24 -2.02
CA VAL A 78 14.38 10.83 -1.79
C VAL A 78 14.59 9.98 -3.04
N VAL A 79 14.33 10.54 -4.23
CA VAL A 79 14.58 9.84 -5.51
C VAL A 79 16.08 9.61 -5.72
N ILE A 80 16.89 10.62 -5.43
CA ILE A 80 18.36 10.52 -5.48
C ILE A 80 18.85 9.49 -4.47
N VAL A 81 18.30 9.50 -3.25
CA VAL A 81 18.62 8.52 -2.21
C VAL A 81 18.28 7.09 -2.65
N CYS A 82 17.12 6.86 -3.29
CA CYS A 82 16.80 5.56 -3.89
C CYS A 82 17.81 5.15 -4.96
N GLY A 83 18.22 6.09 -5.81
CA GLY A 83 19.25 5.85 -6.84
C GLY A 83 20.58 5.43 -6.21
N VAL A 84 21.07 6.18 -5.23
CA VAL A 84 22.30 5.87 -4.49
C VAL A 84 22.19 4.52 -3.79
N ALA A 85 21.06 4.23 -3.15
CA ALA A 85 20.82 2.94 -2.51
C ALA A 85 20.87 1.77 -3.51
N LEU A 86 20.31 1.94 -4.72
CA LEU A 86 20.42 0.94 -5.79
C LEU A 86 21.86 0.73 -6.25
N PHE A 87 22.64 1.81 -6.38
CA PHE A 87 24.05 1.71 -6.72
C PHE A 87 24.84 0.96 -5.65
N ILE A 88 24.64 1.30 -4.38
CA ILE A 88 25.26 0.60 -3.25
C ILE A 88 24.85 -0.88 -3.25
N TYR A 89 23.58 -1.19 -3.51
CA TYR A 89 23.12 -2.58 -3.52
C TYR A 89 23.72 -3.42 -4.66
N GLN A 90 23.94 -2.82 -5.85
CA GLN A 90 24.45 -3.54 -7.04
C GLN A 90 25.97 -3.71 -7.06
N LEU A 91 26.71 -2.99 -6.22
CA LEU A 91 28.17 -3.05 -6.19
C LEU A 91 28.68 -4.41 -5.69
N PRO A 92 29.67 -5.02 -6.37
CA PRO A 92 30.21 -6.32 -5.99
C PRO A 92 31.21 -6.18 -4.82
N TRP A 93 30.71 -5.76 -3.65
CA TRP A 93 31.51 -5.50 -2.44
C TRP A 93 32.44 -6.65 -2.06
N GLN A 94 32.01 -7.89 -2.29
CA GLN A 94 32.80 -9.09 -2.04
C GLN A 94 34.10 -9.13 -2.86
N SER A 95 34.06 -8.69 -4.12
CA SER A 95 35.25 -8.65 -5.00
C SER A 95 36.28 -7.58 -4.56
N TRP A 96 35.83 -6.59 -3.79
CA TRP A 96 36.67 -5.52 -3.27
C TRP A 96 37.21 -5.82 -1.87
N GLY A 97 36.91 -7.00 -1.33
CA GLY A 97 37.33 -7.45 0.00
C GLY A 97 36.48 -6.87 1.13
N TRP A 98 35.25 -6.46 0.86
CA TRP A 98 34.29 -5.99 1.87
C TRP A 98 33.21 -7.04 2.13
N ARG A 99 32.76 -7.15 3.39
CA ARG A 99 31.59 -7.94 3.77
C ARG A 99 30.32 -7.37 3.17
N VAL A 100 29.45 -8.22 2.63
CA VAL A 100 28.27 -7.82 1.86
C VAL A 100 27.09 -7.40 2.77
N ASP A 101 26.96 -8.03 3.93
CA ASP A 101 25.83 -7.86 4.86
C ASP A 101 25.57 -6.40 5.34
N PRO A 102 26.57 -5.64 5.84
CA PRO A 102 26.32 -4.28 6.34
C PRO A 102 25.90 -3.31 5.22
N TRP A 103 26.49 -3.43 4.03
CA TRP A 103 26.14 -2.60 2.86
C TRP A 103 24.73 -2.90 2.35
N HIS A 104 24.32 -4.17 2.36
CA HIS A 104 22.97 -4.54 1.96
C HIS A 104 21.93 -4.05 2.98
N ARG A 105 22.16 -4.24 4.27
CA ARG A 105 21.23 -3.78 5.33
C ARG A 105 21.06 -2.27 5.33
N THR A 106 22.14 -1.53 5.12
CA THR A 106 22.10 -0.07 5.04
C THR A 106 21.44 0.42 3.77
N ALA A 107 21.73 -0.16 2.60
CA ALA A 107 21.02 0.15 1.36
C ALA A 107 19.51 -0.10 1.44
N ILE A 108 19.08 -1.08 2.24
CA ILE A 108 17.65 -1.34 2.50
C ILE A 108 17.05 -0.28 3.43
N ALA A 109 17.77 0.16 4.46
CA ALA A 109 17.26 1.10 5.47
C ALA A 109 17.26 2.56 5.01
N ILE A 110 18.22 2.95 4.16
CA ILE A 110 18.46 4.34 3.74
C ILE A 110 17.21 4.99 3.10
N PRO A 111 16.53 4.38 2.10
CA PRO A 111 15.34 4.99 1.50
C PRO A 111 14.19 5.19 2.49
N ALA A 112 13.90 4.21 3.36
CA ALA A 112 12.87 4.34 4.39
C ALA A 112 13.20 5.44 5.42
N LEU A 113 14.44 5.49 5.90
CA LEU A 113 14.90 6.53 6.82
C LEU A 113 14.82 7.93 6.19
N SER A 114 15.07 8.05 4.90
CA SER A 114 14.98 9.33 4.18
C SER A 114 13.56 9.89 4.09
N ILE A 115 12.54 9.03 4.06
CA ILE A 115 11.14 9.43 4.17
C ILE A 115 10.81 9.85 5.60
N LEU A 116 11.21 9.04 6.59
CA LEU A 116 10.93 9.30 8.02
C LEU A 116 11.54 10.61 8.52
N THR A 117 12.71 10.98 7.99
CA THR A 117 13.41 12.23 8.31
C THR A 117 13.00 13.39 7.39
N GLY A 118 12.18 13.12 6.37
CA GLY A 118 11.63 14.14 5.50
C GLY A 118 10.63 15.04 6.24
N THR A 119 10.68 16.33 5.93
CA THR A 119 9.64 17.29 6.36
C THR A 119 8.31 16.92 5.71
N ALA A 120 7.20 17.20 6.41
CA ALA A 120 5.84 16.70 6.15
C ALA A 120 5.27 16.86 4.72
N GLU A 121 5.92 17.64 3.85
CA GLU A 121 5.58 17.77 2.43
C GLU A 121 6.36 16.76 1.58
N THR A 122 6.18 15.48 1.88
CA THR A 122 6.80 14.40 1.11
C THR A 122 6.14 14.34 -0.27
N SER A 123 6.87 14.65 -1.34
CA SER A 123 6.32 14.61 -2.71
C SER A 123 5.79 13.20 -3.05
N TYR A 124 4.61 13.09 -3.68
CA TYR A 124 4.06 11.80 -4.12
C TYR A 124 5.02 11.01 -5.03
N LEU A 125 5.83 11.70 -5.84
CA LEU A 125 6.86 11.08 -6.68
C LEU A 125 7.93 10.34 -5.86
N SER A 126 8.28 10.87 -4.69
CA SER A 126 9.28 10.24 -3.81
C SER A 126 8.77 8.96 -3.18
N LEU A 127 7.50 8.92 -2.76
CA LEU A 127 6.87 7.72 -2.20
C LEU A 127 6.75 6.63 -3.28
N PHE A 128 6.39 6.99 -4.51
CA PHE A 128 6.41 6.07 -5.65
C PHE A 128 7.82 5.54 -5.97
N ALA A 129 8.85 6.39 -5.91
CA ALA A 129 10.23 5.96 -6.13
C ALA A 129 10.70 4.95 -5.08
N VAL A 130 10.32 5.14 -3.81
CA VAL A 130 10.62 4.19 -2.73
C VAL A 130 9.82 2.90 -2.87
N ALA A 131 8.55 2.99 -3.27
CA ALA A 131 7.75 1.81 -3.59
C ALA A 131 8.40 0.98 -4.72
N LEU A 132 8.80 1.62 -5.83
CA LEU A 132 9.51 0.96 -6.93
C LEU A 132 10.82 0.31 -6.48
N TYR A 133 11.57 0.97 -5.60
CA TYR A 133 12.79 0.41 -5.02
C TYR A 133 12.51 -0.90 -4.25
N TYR A 134 11.56 -0.89 -3.32
CA TYR A 134 11.23 -2.09 -2.54
C TYR A 134 10.53 -3.17 -3.38
N GLY A 135 9.74 -2.79 -4.38
CA GLY A 135 9.16 -3.73 -5.35
C GLY A 135 10.25 -4.45 -6.16
N ARG A 136 11.25 -3.72 -6.65
CA ARG A 136 12.42 -4.32 -7.31
C ARG A 136 13.20 -5.22 -6.37
N LEU A 137 13.41 -4.80 -5.12
CA LEU A 137 14.09 -5.60 -4.10
C LEU A 137 13.36 -6.91 -3.81
N ALA A 138 12.02 -6.87 -3.75
CA ALA A 138 11.19 -8.06 -3.56
C ALA A 138 11.36 -9.05 -4.73
N TYR A 139 11.43 -8.54 -5.97
CA TYR A 139 11.68 -9.37 -7.15
C TYR A 139 13.08 -10.01 -7.12
N THR A 140 14.12 -9.24 -6.80
CA THR A 140 15.50 -9.75 -6.79
C THR A 140 15.77 -10.75 -5.66
N GLN A 141 15.15 -10.55 -4.49
CA GLN A 141 15.35 -11.44 -3.34
C GLN A 141 14.35 -12.60 -3.28
N GLN A 142 13.38 -12.66 -4.20
CA GLN A 142 12.25 -13.60 -4.20
C GLN A 142 11.51 -13.70 -2.85
N ASN A 143 11.59 -12.66 -2.03
CA ASN A 143 11.02 -12.63 -0.70
C ASN A 143 9.78 -11.72 -0.68
N ILE A 144 8.61 -12.35 -0.59
CA ILE A 144 7.30 -11.69 -0.60
C ILE A 144 7.15 -10.66 0.52
N ARG A 145 7.87 -10.79 1.64
CA ARG A 145 7.74 -9.85 2.77
C ARG A 145 8.11 -8.41 2.40
N TRP A 146 9.08 -8.22 1.50
CA TRP A 146 9.45 -6.88 1.02
C TRP A 146 8.39 -6.25 0.12
N SER A 147 7.55 -7.07 -0.53
CA SER A 147 6.45 -6.57 -1.33
C SER A 147 5.38 -5.87 -0.46
N TYR A 148 5.22 -6.27 0.81
CA TYR A 148 4.31 -5.58 1.74
C TYR A 148 4.75 -4.15 2.03
N LEU A 149 6.07 -3.94 2.15
CA LEU A 149 6.62 -2.61 2.36
C LEU A 149 6.40 -1.74 1.11
N SER A 150 6.60 -2.31 -0.08
CA SER A 150 6.30 -1.64 -1.35
C SER A 150 4.83 -1.22 -1.44
N VAL A 151 3.91 -2.13 -1.14
CA VAL A 151 2.46 -1.85 -1.18
C VAL A 151 2.09 -0.76 -0.18
N GLY A 152 2.61 -0.81 1.06
CA GLY A 152 2.37 0.23 2.05
C GLY A 152 2.83 1.63 1.58
N PHE A 153 3.98 1.72 0.89
CA PHE A 153 4.43 2.98 0.32
C PHE A 153 3.60 3.45 -0.89
N VAL A 154 3.07 2.53 -1.70
CA VAL A 154 2.12 2.88 -2.78
C VAL A 154 0.81 3.42 -2.17
N ASP A 155 0.27 2.75 -1.15
CA ASP A 155 -0.96 3.17 -0.48
C ASP A 155 -0.78 4.59 0.10
N TRP A 156 0.36 4.84 0.74
CA TRP A 156 0.70 6.16 1.27
C TRP A 156 0.86 7.21 0.15
N ALA A 157 1.50 6.86 -0.97
CA ALA A 157 1.64 7.76 -2.12
C ALA A 157 0.26 8.15 -2.70
N LEU A 158 -0.65 7.18 -2.82
CA LEU A 158 -2.01 7.40 -3.31
C LEU A 158 -2.81 8.30 -2.39
N PHE A 159 -2.75 8.07 -1.06
CA PHE A 159 -3.44 8.91 -0.09
C PHE A 159 -2.96 10.36 -0.13
N ASN A 160 -1.65 10.57 -0.28
CA ASN A 160 -1.09 11.91 -0.36
C ASN A 160 -1.46 12.59 -1.69
N TRP A 161 -1.45 11.84 -2.79
CA TRP A 161 -1.85 12.36 -4.10
C TRP A 161 -3.34 12.75 -4.15
N TRP A 162 -4.23 11.91 -3.63
CA TRP A 162 -5.67 12.22 -3.58
C TRP A 162 -6.00 13.32 -2.59
N GLY A 163 -5.31 13.38 -1.45
CA GLY A 163 -5.39 14.49 -0.52
C GLY A 163 -5.04 15.82 -1.17
N ALA A 164 -3.97 15.85 -1.99
CA ALA A 164 -3.56 17.04 -2.73
C ALA A 164 -4.57 17.48 -3.81
N GLN A 165 -5.32 16.54 -4.39
CA GLN A 165 -6.37 16.83 -5.38
C GLN A 165 -7.73 17.15 -4.75
N GLY A 166 -7.86 17.09 -3.42
CA GLY A 166 -9.14 17.26 -2.72
C GLY A 166 -10.15 16.12 -2.93
N LEU A 167 -9.71 14.99 -3.50
CA LEU A 167 -10.54 13.82 -3.79
C LEU A 167 -10.62 12.88 -2.57
N VAL A 168 -10.94 13.44 -1.41
CA VAL A 168 -10.98 12.74 -0.12
C VAL A 168 -12.36 12.10 0.05
N SER A 169 -12.66 11.05 -0.73
CA SER A 169 -13.85 10.22 -0.48
C SER A 169 -13.50 9.03 0.42
N PRO A 170 -14.33 8.70 1.43
CA PRO A 170 -14.11 7.53 2.29
C PRO A 170 -13.96 6.21 1.53
N VAL A 171 -14.52 6.13 0.32
CA VAL A 171 -14.49 4.95 -0.55
C VAL A 171 -13.12 4.74 -1.18
N PHE A 172 -12.43 5.81 -1.54
CA PHE A 172 -11.07 5.69 -2.06
C PHE A 172 -10.10 5.17 -1.00
N TYR A 173 -10.19 5.67 0.24
CA TYR A 173 -9.37 5.18 1.35
C TYR A 173 -9.63 3.70 1.64
N SER A 174 -10.89 3.29 1.68
CA SER A 174 -11.24 1.90 1.97
C SER A 174 -10.91 0.96 0.82
N SER A 175 -10.98 1.44 -0.43
CA SER A 175 -10.60 0.67 -1.62
C SER A 175 -9.11 0.32 -1.62
N VAL A 176 -8.24 1.27 -1.29
CA VAL A 176 -6.78 1.06 -1.23
C VAL A 176 -6.43 0.09 -0.12
N LEU A 177 -6.98 0.28 1.08
CA LEU A 177 -6.76 -0.65 2.20
C LEU A 177 -7.29 -2.06 1.91
N GLY A 178 -8.44 -2.16 1.23
CA GLY A 178 -9.00 -3.45 0.84
C GLY A 178 -8.19 -4.14 -0.25
N LEU A 179 -7.68 -3.38 -1.23
CA LEU A 179 -6.82 -3.90 -2.31
C LEU A 179 -5.47 -4.37 -1.78
N SER A 180 -4.86 -3.67 -0.82
CA SER A 180 -3.60 -4.10 -0.20
C SER A 180 -3.79 -5.36 0.64
N LEU A 181 -4.90 -5.47 1.39
CA LEU A 181 -5.28 -6.70 2.07
C LEU A 181 -5.53 -7.88 1.12
N LEU A 182 -6.20 -7.64 -0.02
CA LEU A 182 -6.42 -8.67 -1.04
C LEU A 182 -5.11 -9.12 -1.70
N TYR A 183 -4.19 -8.19 -1.94
CA TYR A 183 -2.85 -8.49 -2.46
C TYR A 183 -2.09 -9.43 -1.50
N ILE A 184 -2.08 -9.12 -0.19
CA ILE A 184 -1.48 -9.97 0.83
C ILE A 184 -2.16 -11.35 0.85
N ALA A 185 -3.49 -11.41 0.80
CA ALA A 185 -4.25 -12.66 0.82
C ALA A 185 -4.08 -13.55 -0.43
N GLN A 186 -3.54 -13.00 -1.52
CA GLN A 186 -3.36 -13.71 -2.81
C GLN A 186 -1.91 -14.15 -3.02
N PHE A 187 -0.94 -13.32 -2.66
CA PHE A 187 0.47 -13.55 -2.96
C PHE A 187 1.29 -14.09 -1.79
N ASP A 188 0.77 -14.15 -0.57
CA ASP A 188 1.52 -14.74 0.55
C ASP A 188 1.63 -16.27 0.42
N THR A 189 2.87 -16.74 0.30
CA THR A 189 3.27 -18.15 0.37
C THR A 189 2.91 -18.83 1.69
N ALA A 190 2.78 -18.09 2.79
CA ALA A 190 2.37 -18.65 4.09
C ALA A 190 0.93 -19.19 4.07
N PHE A 191 0.04 -18.59 3.27
CA PHE A 191 -1.37 -18.99 3.15
C PHE A 191 -1.65 -20.01 2.04
N THR A 192 -0.61 -20.50 1.36
CA THR A 192 -0.74 -21.51 0.30
C THR A 192 -0.84 -22.94 0.86
N GLN A 193 -0.41 -23.15 2.11
CA GLN A 193 -0.49 -24.44 2.78
C GLN A 193 -1.96 -24.78 3.10
N SER A 194 -2.40 -25.99 2.74
CA SER A 194 -3.80 -26.45 2.85
C SER A 194 -4.40 -26.29 4.26
N GLN A 195 -3.56 -26.28 5.29
CA GLN A 195 -3.89 -26.07 6.70
C GLN A 195 -4.53 -24.69 7.00
N GLN A 196 -4.29 -23.67 6.17
CA GLN A 196 -4.73 -22.28 6.41
C GLN A 196 -5.80 -21.79 5.41
N ARG A 197 -6.59 -22.72 4.86
CA ARG A 197 -7.67 -22.39 3.92
C ARG A 197 -8.73 -21.46 4.52
N SER A 198 -9.06 -21.59 5.81
CA SER A 198 -10.09 -20.77 6.46
C SER A 198 -9.62 -19.34 6.76
N THR A 199 -8.37 -19.14 7.19
CA THR A 199 -7.80 -17.82 7.46
C THR A 199 -7.69 -17.01 6.16
N ARG A 200 -7.28 -17.64 5.05
CA ARG A 200 -7.27 -17.01 3.72
C ARG A 200 -8.67 -16.58 3.27
N HIS A 201 -9.69 -17.39 3.56
CA HIS A 201 -11.06 -17.04 3.22
C HIS A 201 -11.55 -15.86 4.06
N ASN A 202 -11.34 -15.89 5.37
CA ASN A 202 -11.75 -14.81 6.28
C ASN A 202 -11.08 -13.48 5.92
N LEU A 203 -9.79 -13.49 5.59
CA LEU A 203 -9.05 -12.27 5.24
C LEU A 203 -9.56 -11.66 3.93
N ARG A 204 -9.92 -12.49 2.93
CA ARG A 204 -10.57 -12.04 1.69
C ARG A 204 -11.95 -11.47 1.93
N THR A 205 -12.75 -12.10 2.80
CA THR A 205 -14.08 -11.61 3.16
C THR A 205 -13.99 -10.26 3.87
N ILE A 206 -13.08 -10.12 4.85
CA ILE A 206 -12.84 -8.86 5.57
C ILE A 206 -12.40 -7.76 4.60
N ALA A 207 -11.45 -8.04 3.71
CA ALA A 207 -10.97 -7.08 2.72
C ALA A 207 -12.11 -6.56 1.83
N MET A 208 -12.99 -7.45 1.35
CA MET A 208 -14.13 -7.05 0.53
C MET A 208 -15.19 -6.26 1.30
N VAL A 209 -15.44 -6.63 2.57
CA VAL A 209 -16.35 -5.87 3.45
C VAL A 209 -15.81 -4.45 3.67
N ILE A 210 -14.50 -4.30 3.88
CA ILE A 210 -13.85 -2.98 4.02
C ILE A 210 -14.04 -2.13 2.76
N ILE A 211 -14.01 -2.71 1.56
CA ILE A 211 -14.27 -1.97 0.31
C ILE A 211 -15.76 -1.60 0.18
N CYS A 212 -16.64 -2.58 0.43
CA CYS A 212 -18.06 -2.48 0.07
C CYS A 212 -18.89 -1.66 1.07
N VAL A 213 -18.59 -1.73 2.37
CA VAL A 213 -19.37 -1.03 3.40
C VAL A 213 -19.25 0.50 3.28
N PRO A 214 -18.06 1.09 3.11
CA PRO A 214 -17.93 2.53 2.93
C PRO A 214 -18.53 3.02 1.61
N ALA A 215 -18.43 2.22 0.54
CA ALA A 215 -19.09 2.49 -0.73
C ALA A 215 -20.62 2.58 -0.57
N LEU A 216 -21.21 1.68 0.22
CA LEU A 216 -22.62 1.70 0.53
C LEU A 216 -23.03 2.86 1.42
N LEU A 217 -22.23 3.27 2.41
CA LEU A 217 -22.66 4.24 3.42
C LEU A 217 -22.37 5.70 3.05
N PHE A 218 -21.28 5.99 2.35
CA PHE A 218 -20.79 7.36 2.20
C PHE A 218 -20.96 7.96 0.79
N GLU A 219 -21.23 7.15 -0.24
CA GLU A 219 -21.41 7.64 -1.62
C GLU A 219 -22.86 7.51 -2.13
N GLN A 220 -23.83 7.46 -1.22
CA GLN A 220 -25.25 7.43 -1.58
C GLN A 220 -25.75 8.75 -2.19
N ASP A 221 -25.10 9.87 -1.87
CA ASP A 221 -25.55 11.22 -2.28
C ASP A 221 -25.44 11.47 -3.79
N TYR A 222 -24.60 10.73 -4.52
CA TYR A 222 -24.45 10.85 -5.98
C TYR A 222 -25.36 9.86 -6.75
N GLY A 223 -26.57 9.62 -6.24
CA GLY A 223 -27.59 8.82 -6.92
C GLY A 223 -27.34 7.32 -6.92
N GLY A 224 -26.54 6.80 -5.97
CA GLY A 224 -26.35 5.36 -5.77
C GLY A 224 -25.64 4.60 -6.90
N ILE A 225 -25.16 5.28 -7.95
CA ILE A 225 -24.52 4.65 -9.12
C ILE A 225 -23.18 4.02 -8.74
N VAL A 226 -22.42 4.69 -7.87
CA VAL A 226 -21.07 4.26 -7.48
C VAL A 226 -21.06 2.92 -6.72
N PRO A 227 -21.87 2.71 -5.65
CA PRO A 227 -21.92 1.41 -4.98
C PRO A 227 -22.43 0.28 -5.89
N ILE A 228 -23.34 0.56 -6.82
CA ILE A 228 -23.81 -0.41 -7.82
C ILE A 228 -22.67 -0.82 -8.76
N ALA A 229 -21.91 0.15 -9.28
CA ALA A 229 -20.79 -0.12 -10.17
C ALA A 229 -19.68 -0.90 -9.47
N ILE A 230 -19.32 -0.53 -8.24
CA ILE A 230 -18.33 -1.25 -7.42
C ILE A 230 -18.79 -2.68 -7.13
N GLY A 231 -20.05 -2.87 -6.75
CA GLY A 231 -20.63 -4.19 -6.52
C GLY A 231 -20.58 -5.08 -7.78
N LEU A 232 -20.90 -4.51 -8.94
CA LEU A 232 -20.88 -5.22 -10.22
C LEU A 232 -19.46 -5.63 -10.64
N ILE A 233 -18.50 -4.69 -10.56
CA ILE A 233 -17.08 -4.97 -10.84
C ILE A 233 -16.57 -6.06 -9.89
N ALA A 234 -16.89 -5.97 -8.59
CA ALA A 234 -16.56 -7.00 -7.63
C ALA A 234 -17.16 -8.35 -8.06
N THR A 235 -18.45 -8.45 -8.36
CA THR A 235 -19.05 -9.72 -8.79
C THR A 235 -18.39 -10.30 -10.04
N LEU A 236 -18.06 -9.48 -11.05
CA LEU A 236 -17.37 -9.92 -12.26
C LEU A 236 -15.95 -10.41 -11.98
N VAL A 237 -15.19 -9.69 -11.18
CA VAL A 237 -13.84 -10.09 -10.76
C VAL A 237 -13.88 -11.36 -9.93
N GLY A 238 -14.92 -11.53 -9.09
CA GLY A 238 -15.12 -12.70 -8.26
C GLY A 238 -15.44 -13.95 -9.07
N LEU A 239 -16.23 -13.79 -10.13
CA LEU A 239 -16.49 -14.82 -11.15
C LEU A 239 -15.20 -15.17 -11.92
N GLY A 240 -14.44 -14.17 -12.37
CA GLY A 240 -13.21 -14.38 -13.14
C GLY A 240 -12.09 -15.06 -12.34
N LEU A 241 -11.94 -14.71 -11.06
CA LEU A 241 -10.92 -15.28 -10.18
C LEU A 241 -11.39 -16.52 -9.40
N GLN A 242 -12.66 -16.93 -9.55
CA GLN A 242 -13.30 -18.03 -8.81
C GLN A 242 -13.21 -17.89 -7.27
N ILE A 243 -13.30 -16.67 -6.75
CA ILE A 243 -13.19 -16.39 -5.32
C ILE A 243 -14.59 -16.20 -4.73
N ARG A 244 -15.10 -17.22 -4.00
CA ARG A 244 -16.44 -17.20 -3.35
C ARG A 244 -16.71 -15.94 -2.52
N ALA A 245 -15.73 -15.49 -1.73
CA ALA A 245 -15.87 -14.30 -0.88
C ALA A 245 -16.19 -13.03 -1.70
N LEU A 246 -15.55 -12.91 -2.87
CA LEU A 246 -15.69 -11.77 -3.76
C LEU A 246 -17.05 -11.78 -4.46
N LEU A 247 -17.51 -12.98 -4.84
CA LEU A 247 -18.84 -13.19 -5.42
C LEU A 247 -19.95 -12.88 -4.42
N PHE A 248 -19.92 -13.45 -3.21
CA PHE A 248 -20.97 -13.26 -2.21
C PHE A 248 -21.04 -11.83 -1.67
N VAL A 249 -19.89 -11.22 -1.36
CA VAL A 249 -19.88 -9.84 -0.85
C VAL A 249 -20.28 -8.87 -1.97
N GLY A 250 -19.78 -9.06 -3.19
CA GLY A 250 -20.15 -8.23 -4.34
C GLY A 250 -21.65 -8.28 -4.66
N THR A 251 -22.24 -9.48 -4.72
CA THR A 251 -23.69 -9.62 -4.97
C THR A 251 -24.54 -9.07 -3.84
N THR A 252 -24.15 -9.28 -2.58
CA THR A 252 -24.88 -8.72 -1.43
C THR A 252 -24.86 -7.20 -1.48
N THR A 253 -23.70 -6.60 -1.77
CA THR A 253 -23.53 -5.14 -1.87
C THR A 253 -24.37 -4.58 -3.03
N PHE A 254 -24.34 -5.25 -4.19
CA PHE A 254 -25.15 -4.88 -5.35
C PHE A 254 -26.65 -4.96 -5.06
N ILE A 255 -27.13 -6.06 -4.46
CA ILE A 255 -28.54 -6.23 -4.10
C ILE A 255 -28.97 -5.16 -3.11
N LEU A 256 -28.14 -4.86 -2.11
CA LEU A 256 -28.46 -3.88 -1.07
C LEU A 256 -28.48 -2.45 -1.63
N ALA A 257 -27.52 -2.10 -2.48
CA ALA A 257 -27.49 -0.82 -3.20
C ALA A 257 -28.70 -0.65 -4.13
N ALA A 258 -28.99 -1.68 -4.95
CA ALA A 258 -30.14 -1.66 -5.85
C ALA A 258 -31.47 -1.58 -5.10
N SER A 259 -31.61 -2.33 -4.00
CA SER A 259 -32.80 -2.29 -3.14
C SER A 259 -32.97 -0.92 -2.51
N TYR A 260 -31.90 -0.30 -2.01
CA TYR A 260 -31.93 1.05 -1.45
C TYR A 260 -32.37 2.10 -2.50
N GLN A 261 -31.80 2.03 -3.70
CA GLN A 261 -32.17 2.93 -4.80
C GLN A 261 -33.64 2.75 -5.22
N LEU A 262 -34.11 1.50 -5.29
CA LEU A 262 -35.50 1.17 -5.58
C LEU A 262 -36.43 1.70 -4.48
N LEU A 263 -36.01 1.64 -3.21
CA LEU A 263 -36.75 2.16 -2.07
C LEU A 263 -36.91 3.69 -2.13
N ILE A 264 -35.85 4.42 -2.48
CA ILE A 264 -35.93 5.88 -2.69
C ILE A 264 -36.90 6.20 -3.83
N VAL A 265 -36.73 5.55 -4.98
CA VAL A 265 -37.63 5.73 -6.14
C VAL A 265 -39.07 5.40 -5.78
N PHE A 266 -39.29 4.36 -4.98
CA PHE A 266 -40.60 4.01 -4.46
C PHE A 266 -41.15 5.09 -3.52
N LEU A 267 -40.34 5.67 -2.64
CA LEU A 267 -40.77 6.69 -1.69
C LEU A 267 -41.11 8.03 -2.37
N ASP A 268 -40.35 8.43 -3.38
CA ASP A 268 -40.52 9.71 -4.07
C ASP A 268 -41.62 9.69 -5.14
N TYR A 269 -41.82 8.56 -5.83
CA TYR A 269 -42.79 8.48 -6.92
C TYR A 269 -44.10 7.79 -6.48
N ALA A 270 -45.11 8.60 -6.17
CA ALA A 270 -46.44 8.13 -5.76
C ALA A 270 -47.10 7.15 -6.76
N PHE A 271 -46.87 7.31 -8.06
CA PHE A 271 -47.37 6.40 -9.09
C PHE A 271 -46.74 5.00 -8.98
N LEU A 272 -45.44 4.94 -8.67
CA LEU A 272 -44.68 3.70 -8.55
C LEU A 272 -45.13 2.91 -7.31
N LYS A 273 -45.56 3.59 -6.24
CA LYS A 273 -46.17 2.95 -5.06
C LYS A 273 -47.40 2.13 -5.40
N TRP A 274 -48.29 2.69 -6.21
CA TRP A 274 -49.52 2.04 -6.64
C TRP A 274 -49.26 0.82 -7.53
N VAL A 275 -48.37 0.95 -8.51
CA VAL A 275 -48.01 -0.14 -9.41
C VAL A 275 -47.35 -1.29 -8.65
N MET A 276 -46.41 -0.99 -7.76
CA MET A 276 -45.74 -1.99 -6.93
C MET A 276 -46.69 -2.68 -5.95
N GLY A 277 -47.62 -1.93 -5.33
CA GLY A 277 -48.64 -2.50 -4.46
C GLY A 277 -49.55 -3.50 -5.19
N LEU A 278 -49.98 -3.18 -6.41
CA LEU A 278 -50.76 -4.08 -7.26
C LEU A 278 -49.97 -5.33 -7.67
N MET A 279 -48.73 -5.16 -8.12
CA MET A 279 -47.84 -6.27 -8.48
C MET A 279 -47.61 -7.21 -7.29
N LEU A 280 -47.35 -6.67 -6.10
CA LEU A 280 -47.09 -7.45 -4.90
C LEU A 280 -48.35 -8.21 -4.45
N GLY A 281 -49.54 -7.58 -4.56
CA GLY A 281 -50.82 -8.26 -4.32
C GLY A 281 -51.05 -9.43 -5.28
N ILE A 282 -50.84 -9.22 -6.59
CA ILE A 282 -50.96 -10.29 -7.60
C ILE A 282 -49.95 -11.41 -7.34
N THR A 283 -48.71 -11.06 -6.97
CA THR A 283 -47.66 -12.04 -6.67
C THR A 283 -48.01 -12.87 -5.44
N ILE A 284 -48.55 -12.28 -4.38
CA ILE A 284 -49.00 -13.03 -3.19
C ILE A 284 -50.11 -14.02 -3.57
N ILE A 285 -51.09 -13.60 -4.36
CA ILE A 285 -52.18 -14.48 -4.81
C ILE A 285 -51.61 -15.63 -5.67
N PHE A 286 -50.66 -15.32 -6.57
CA PHE A 286 -50.02 -16.32 -7.41
C PHE A 286 -49.17 -17.31 -6.61
N VAL A 287 -48.37 -16.83 -5.65
CA VAL A 287 -47.55 -17.67 -4.77
C VAL A 287 -48.46 -18.56 -3.93
N ALA A 288 -49.52 -18.02 -3.32
CA ALA A 288 -50.48 -18.82 -2.56
C ALA A 288 -51.12 -19.93 -3.42
N ALA A 289 -51.54 -19.59 -4.65
CA ALA A 289 -52.12 -20.56 -5.58
C ALA A 289 -51.13 -21.63 -6.05
N ASN A 290 -49.84 -21.29 -6.20
CA ASN A 290 -48.82 -22.22 -6.69
C ASN A 290 -48.18 -23.06 -5.55
N PHE A 291 -48.12 -22.53 -4.33
CA PHE A 291 -47.62 -23.26 -3.15
C PHE A 291 -48.48 -24.50 -2.85
N GLU A 292 -49.79 -24.39 -3.10
CA GLU A 292 -50.74 -25.50 -3.03
C GLU A 292 -50.37 -26.66 -3.97
N ARG A 293 -49.67 -26.37 -5.08
CA ARG A 293 -49.47 -27.30 -6.20
C ARG A 293 -48.07 -27.89 -6.29
N SER A 294 -47.04 -27.21 -5.77
CA SER A 294 -45.63 -27.57 -6.03
C SER A 294 -44.73 -27.66 -4.79
N ARG A 295 -45.31 -27.77 -3.59
CA ARG A 295 -44.57 -27.87 -2.31
C ARG A 295 -43.46 -28.92 -2.33
N GLU A 296 -43.74 -30.11 -2.86
CA GLU A 296 -42.76 -31.21 -2.93
C GLU A 296 -41.64 -30.96 -3.94
N GLN A 297 -41.93 -30.28 -5.06
CA GLN A 297 -40.92 -29.94 -6.07
C GLN A 297 -39.95 -28.86 -5.58
N ILE A 298 -40.43 -27.91 -4.78
CA ILE A 298 -39.61 -26.83 -4.21
C ILE A 298 -38.57 -27.41 -3.22
N ILE A 299 -38.98 -28.38 -2.39
CA ILE A 299 -38.09 -29.02 -1.41
C ILE A 299 -36.96 -29.77 -2.12
N LEU A 300 -37.29 -30.60 -3.12
CA LEU A 300 -36.29 -31.35 -3.91
C LEU A 300 -35.32 -30.44 -4.67
N PHE A 301 -35.80 -29.30 -5.17
CA PHE A 301 -34.93 -28.32 -5.83
C PHE A 301 -33.99 -27.66 -4.82
N MET A 302 -34.48 -27.27 -3.63
CA MET A 302 -33.69 -26.62 -2.60
C MET A 302 -32.56 -27.53 -2.07
N GLU A 303 -32.85 -28.81 -1.85
CA GLU A 303 -31.86 -29.82 -1.41
C GLU A 303 -30.75 -30.02 -2.46
N ASN A 304 -31.10 -30.14 -3.75
CA ASN A 304 -30.14 -30.34 -4.83
C ASN A 304 -29.22 -29.11 -5.03
N TRP A 305 -29.75 -27.90 -4.85
CA TRP A 305 -28.93 -26.68 -4.87
C TRP A 305 -28.00 -26.57 -3.66
N LEU A 306 -28.46 -26.98 -2.47
CA LEU A 306 -27.64 -27.00 -1.26
C LEU A 306 -26.45 -27.97 -1.41
N ASP A 307 -26.71 -29.17 -1.93
CA ASP A 307 -25.69 -30.19 -2.19
C ASP A 307 -24.67 -29.73 -3.25
N ARG A 308 -25.14 -29.12 -4.35
CA ARG A 308 -24.23 -28.56 -5.37
C ARG A 308 -23.37 -27.43 -4.83
N LEU A 309 -23.90 -26.57 -3.96
CA LEU A 309 -23.14 -25.48 -3.34
C LEU A 309 -22.09 -26.00 -2.34
N GLN A 310 -22.41 -27.08 -1.62
CA GLN A 310 -21.47 -27.77 -0.73
C GLN A 310 -20.36 -28.51 -1.50
N GLN A 311 -20.69 -29.20 -2.59
CA GLN A 311 -19.73 -29.99 -3.37
C GLN A 311 -18.82 -29.16 -4.29
N TRP A 312 -19.14 -27.89 -4.55
CA TRP A 312 -18.34 -27.02 -5.44
C TRP A 312 -17.04 -26.51 -4.77
N GLN A 313 -16.55 -27.16 -3.70
CA GLN A 313 -15.45 -26.71 -2.84
C GLN A 313 -14.41 -27.82 -2.62
#